data_AF-A0A1F5NWE8-F1
#
_entry.id   AF-A0A1F5NWE8-F1
#
_cell.length_a   1.000
_cell.length_b   1.000
_cell.length_c   1.000
_cell.angle_alpha   90.00
_cell.angle_beta   90.00
_cell.angle_gamma   90.00
#
_symmetry.space_group_name_H-M   'P 1'
#
loop_
_entity.id
_entity.type
_entity.pdbx_description
1 polymer ?
#
loop_
_entity_poly.entity_id
_entity_poly.type
_entity_poly.pdbx_seq_one_letter_code
_entity_poly.pdbx_strand_id
1 'polypeptide(L)'
;MPETKKPIRSFRDLDVYQNAYKAMLIVHKQILPKLPQHEKFDLFDQLSRSTKAVPRLITEGYTKKHQKAGFQKYIDDAHTESNETIVGLEQCKDLYNIESGLCDQLVDSYDKISRQLFNLAEAWDKFTNRRRTSPPSNDTRGADEQRITT
;
A
#
# COMPACT_ATOMS: atom_id res chain seq x y z
N MET A 1 -4.38 -28.50 -4.25
CA MET A 1 -5.32 -27.79 -5.16
C MET A 1 -4.79 -26.37 -5.32
N PRO A 2 -4.54 -25.86 -6.53
CA PRO A 2 -4.20 -24.45 -6.67
C PRO A 2 -5.42 -23.61 -6.26
N GLU A 3 -5.27 -22.80 -5.21
CA GLU A 3 -6.27 -21.81 -4.79
C GLU A 3 -6.61 -20.90 -5.97
N THR A 4 -7.86 -20.93 -6.43
CA THR A 4 -8.36 -20.01 -7.45
C THR A 4 -8.32 -18.60 -6.88
N LYS A 5 -7.37 -17.78 -7.34
CA LYS A 5 -7.25 -16.38 -6.92
C LYS A 5 -8.56 -15.64 -7.19
N LYS A 6 -9.15 -15.07 -6.14
CA LYS A 6 -10.38 -14.29 -6.25
C LYS A 6 -10.16 -13.08 -7.17
N PRO A 7 -11.16 -12.70 -7.98
CA PRO A 7 -11.06 -11.51 -8.81
C PRO A 7 -11.00 -10.25 -7.94
N ILE A 8 -10.04 -9.36 -8.24
CA ILE A 8 -9.88 -8.06 -7.56
C ILE A 8 -10.97 -7.11 -8.08
N ARG A 9 -11.91 -6.71 -7.21
CA ARG A 9 -12.99 -5.75 -7.51
C ARG A 9 -12.82 -4.45 -6.74
N SER A 10 -12.17 -4.50 -5.58
CA SER A 10 -11.86 -3.36 -4.72
C SER A 10 -10.40 -3.38 -4.27
N PHE A 11 -9.87 -2.24 -3.81
CA PHE A 11 -8.58 -2.19 -3.12
C PHE A 11 -8.55 -3.09 -1.87
N ARG A 12 -9.73 -3.34 -1.28
CA ARG A 12 -9.90 -4.28 -0.15
C ARG A 12 -9.58 -5.73 -0.51
N ASP A 13 -9.62 -6.08 -1.79
CA ASP A 13 -9.27 -7.43 -2.25
C ASP A 13 -7.76 -7.61 -2.44
N LEU A 14 -6.96 -6.55 -2.29
CA LEU A 14 -5.51 -6.63 -2.35
C LEU A 14 -4.96 -7.16 -1.02
N ASP A 15 -4.24 -8.28 -1.05
CA ASP A 15 -3.59 -8.86 0.14
C ASP A 15 -2.67 -7.84 0.84
N VAL A 16 -1.95 -7.04 0.06
CA VAL A 16 -1.05 -6.00 0.58
C VAL A 16 -1.79 -4.92 1.35
N TYR A 17 -3.01 -4.56 0.92
CA TYR A 17 -3.85 -3.62 1.65
C TYR A 17 -4.31 -4.22 2.99
N GLN A 18 -4.78 -5.46 2.98
CA GLN A 18 -5.26 -6.14 4.19
C GLN A 18 -4.13 -6.29 5.22
N ASN A 19 -2.94 -6.69 4.77
CA ASN A 19 -1.76 -6.80 5.62
C ASN A 19 -1.34 -5.44 6.19
N ALA A 20 -1.24 -4.40 5.35
CA ALA A 20 -0.88 -3.05 5.80
C ALA A 20 -1.89 -2.49 6.81
N TYR A 21 -3.19 -2.67 6.56
CA TYR A 21 -4.23 -2.21 7.49
C TYR A 21 -4.16 -2.94 8.83
N LYS A 22 -3.96 -4.27 8.82
CA LYS A 22 -3.80 -5.05 10.05
C LYS A 22 -2.56 -4.63 10.84
N ALA A 23 -1.41 -4.46 10.17
CA ALA A 23 -0.17 -4.04 10.80
C ALA A 23 -0.32 -2.63 11.42
N MET A 24 -0.87 -1.68 10.67
CA MET A 24 -1.18 -0.33 11.16
C MET A 24 -2.03 -0.36 12.44
N LEU A 25 -3.06 -1.20 12.51
CA LEU A 25 -3.89 -1.32 13.72
C LEU A 25 -3.09 -1.81 14.93
N ILE A 26 -2.14 -2.73 14.74
CA ILE A 26 -1.29 -3.23 15.82
C ILE A 26 -0.34 -2.12 16.29
N VAL A 27 0.34 -1.43 15.37
CA VAL A 27 1.22 -0.30 15.71
C VAL A 27 0.46 0.75 16.53
N HIS A 28 -0.73 1.14 16.08
CA HIS A 28 -1.54 2.15 16.74
C HIS A 28 -2.05 1.75 18.12
N LYS A 29 -2.37 0.47 18.32
CA LYS A 29 -2.96 -0.01 19.58
C LYS A 29 -1.90 -0.45 20.60
N GLN A 30 -0.74 -0.89 20.14
CA GLN A 30 0.22 -1.60 21.00
C GLN A 30 1.60 -0.93 21.09
N ILE A 31 2.03 -0.19 20.06
CA ILE A 31 3.35 0.44 20.04
C ILE A 31 3.25 1.93 20.41
N LEU A 32 2.46 2.70 19.65
CA LEU A 32 2.36 4.16 19.85
C LEU A 32 1.98 4.57 21.29
N PRO A 33 1.06 3.88 22.01
CA PRO A 33 0.72 4.26 23.39
C PRO A 33 1.86 4.07 24.40
N LYS A 34 2.95 3.39 24.02
CA LYS A 34 4.09 3.08 24.89
C LYS A 34 5.26 4.05 24.69
N LEU A 35 5.19 4.92 23.68
CA LEU A 35 6.23 5.93 23.47
C LEU A 35 6.25 6.96 24.61
N PRO A 36 7.44 7.43 25.01
CA PRO A 36 7.56 8.50 26.00
C PRO A 36 6.83 9.77 25.57
N GLN A 37 6.34 10.55 26.53
CA GLN A 37 5.58 11.77 26.23
C GLN A 37 6.39 12.82 25.45
N HIS A 38 7.72 12.85 25.61
CA HIS A 38 8.59 13.78 24.88
C HIS A 38 8.72 13.45 23.39
N GLU A 39 8.39 12.21 22.97
CA GLU A 39 8.38 11.78 21.56
C GLU A 39 7.08 12.16 20.82
N LYS A 40 6.13 12.82 21.50
CA LYS A 40 4.80 13.10 20.97
C LYS A 40 4.82 13.81 19.61
N PHE A 41 5.73 14.77 19.43
CA PHE A 41 5.84 15.57 18.20
C PHE A 41 7.00 15.12 17.30
N ASP A 42 7.60 13.98 17.61
CA ASP A 42 8.70 13.39 16.85
C ASP A 42 8.36 11.94 16.46
N LEU A 43 8.95 10.92 17.10
CA LEU A 43 8.77 9.53 16.70
C LEU A 43 7.30 9.09 16.70
N PHE A 44 6.51 9.57 17.66
CA PHE A 44 5.08 9.26 17.70
C PHE A 44 4.37 9.78 16.45
N ASP A 45 4.59 11.04 16.08
CA ASP A 45 3.91 11.67 14.95
C ASP A 45 4.40 11.10 13.61
N GLN A 46 5.71 10.86 13.47
CA GLN A 46 6.29 10.25 12.27
C GLN A 46 5.74 8.84 12.06
N LEU A 47 5.85 7.96 13.07
CA LEU A 47 5.39 6.57 12.97
C LEU A 47 3.85 6.48 12.81
N SER A 48 3.11 7.34 13.49
CA SER A 48 1.64 7.44 13.36
C SER A 48 1.22 7.86 11.95
N ARG A 49 1.99 8.70 11.27
CA ARG A 49 1.70 9.15 9.92
C ARG A 49 2.06 8.09 8.88
N SER A 50 3.28 7.58 8.93
CA SER A 50 3.78 6.63 7.93
C SER A 50 2.96 5.34 7.91
N THR A 51 2.65 4.79 9.09
CA THR A 51 1.82 3.57 9.21
C THR A 51 0.41 3.73 8.59
N LYS A 52 -0.22 4.91 8.75
CA LYS A 52 -1.53 5.20 8.13
C LYS A 52 -1.41 5.53 6.64
N ALA A 53 -0.27 6.05 6.19
CA ALA A 53 -0.06 6.44 4.82
C ALA A 53 -0.07 5.21 3.89
N VAL A 54 0.58 4.11 4.28
CA VAL A 54 0.66 2.88 3.46
C VAL A 54 -0.71 2.40 2.94
N PRO A 55 -1.72 2.09 3.77
CA PRO A 55 -3.04 1.66 3.27
C PRO A 55 -3.80 2.75 2.50
N ARG A 56 -3.57 4.04 2.79
CA ARG A 56 -4.18 5.17 2.06
C ARG A 56 -3.62 5.27 0.65
N LEU A 57 -2.29 5.22 0.51
CA LEU A 57 -1.60 5.29 -0.77
C LEU A 57 -1.93 4.09 -1.66
N ILE A 58 -2.06 2.88 -1.10
CA ILE A 58 -2.57 1.71 -1.85
C ILE A 58 -3.97 1.99 -2.43
N THR A 59 -4.84 2.64 -1.64
CA THR A 59 -6.20 3.00 -2.07
C THR A 59 -6.18 4.06 -3.17
N GLU A 60 -5.34 5.08 -3.05
CA GLU A 60 -5.15 6.11 -4.07
C GLU A 60 -4.58 5.55 -5.37
N GLY A 61 -3.57 4.68 -5.27
CA GLY A 61 -3.02 3.91 -6.37
C GLY A 61 -4.11 3.11 -7.08
N TYR A 62 -4.85 2.28 -6.35
CA TYR A 62 -5.95 1.48 -6.91
C TYR A 62 -7.04 2.34 -7.59
N THR A 63 -7.30 3.54 -7.08
CA THR A 63 -8.24 4.48 -7.68
C THR A 63 -7.72 4.99 -9.03
N LYS A 64 -6.42 5.30 -9.11
CA LYS A 64 -5.73 5.70 -10.35
C LYS A 64 -5.20 4.54 -11.18
N LYS A 65 -5.64 3.30 -10.95
CA LYS A 65 -5.14 2.10 -11.67
C LYS A 65 -5.25 2.17 -13.21
N HIS A 66 -6.20 2.95 -13.73
CA HIS A 66 -6.35 3.20 -15.16
C HIS A 66 -5.26 4.12 -15.75
N GLN A 67 -4.51 4.84 -14.91
CA GLN A 67 -3.39 5.71 -15.26
C GLN A 67 -2.09 5.06 -14.78
N LYS A 68 -1.29 4.51 -15.71
CA LYS A 68 -0.04 3.79 -15.37
C LYS A 68 0.87 4.58 -14.42
N ALA A 69 1.21 5.82 -14.79
CA ALA A 69 2.08 6.68 -13.98
C ALA A 69 1.44 7.06 -12.63
N GLY A 70 0.13 7.29 -12.62
CA GLY A 70 -0.61 7.60 -11.38
C GLY A 70 -0.63 6.44 -10.41
N PHE A 71 -0.85 5.21 -10.90
CA PHE A 71 -0.75 4.00 -10.09
C PHE A 71 0.66 3.81 -9.53
N GLN A 72 1.67 3.85 -10.40
CA GLN A 72 3.06 3.58 -10.04
C GLN A 72 3.55 4.52 -8.94
N LYS A 73 3.34 5.83 -9.12
CA LYS A 73 3.71 6.86 -8.13
C LYS A 73 3.20 6.51 -6.73
N TYR A 74 1.92 6.16 -6.59
CA TYR A 74 1.34 5.87 -5.29
C TYR A 74 1.83 4.56 -4.67
N ILE A 75 2.15 3.55 -5.50
CA ILE A 75 2.74 2.31 -4.99
C ILE A 75 4.18 2.54 -4.52
N ASP A 76 4.95 3.37 -5.21
CA ASP A 76 6.31 3.77 -4.80
C ASP A 76 6.28 4.62 -3.52
N ASP A 77 5.35 5.58 -3.42
CA ASP A 77 5.12 6.36 -2.21
C ASP A 77 4.73 5.42 -1.05
N ALA A 78 3.84 4.45 -1.27
CA ALA A 78 3.45 3.48 -0.24
C ALA A 78 4.63 2.60 0.22
N HIS A 79 5.54 2.25 -0.70
CA HIS A 79 6.74 1.49 -0.38
C HIS A 79 7.72 2.32 0.47
N THR A 80 7.82 3.62 0.18
CA THR A 80 8.64 4.56 0.96
C THR A 80 8.11 4.67 2.39
N GLU A 81 6.80 4.87 2.57
CA GLU A 81 6.15 4.95 3.88
C GLU A 81 6.24 3.63 4.67
N SER A 82 6.24 2.48 3.96
CA SER A 82 6.46 1.16 4.57
C SER A 82 7.87 1.04 5.16
N ASN A 83 8.88 1.52 4.43
CA ASN A 83 10.26 1.51 4.92
C ASN A 83 10.49 2.53 6.05
N GLU A 84 9.86 3.69 5.99
CA GLU A 84 9.89 4.67 7.08
C GLU A 84 9.24 4.08 8.35
N THR A 85 8.16 3.32 8.19
CA THR A 85 7.54 2.58 9.31
C THR A 85 8.50 1.55 9.92
N ILE A 86 9.26 0.81 9.11
CA ILE A 86 10.26 -0.16 9.60
C ILE A 86 11.29 0.56 10.48
N VAL A 87 11.87 1.66 9.99
CA VAL A 87 12.85 2.44 10.75
C VAL A 87 12.26 2.96 12.06
N GLY A 88 11.02 3.48 12.03
CA GLY A 88 10.35 3.95 13.24
C GLY A 88 10.12 2.84 14.28
N LEU A 89 9.82 1.62 13.84
CA LEU A 89 9.68 0.45 14.74
C LEU A 89 11.03 0.02 15.33
N GLU A 90 12.10 0.04 14.53
CA GLU A 90 13.47 -0.20 15.01
C GLU A 90 13.87 0.84 16.05
N GLN A 91 13.56 2.12 15.83
CA GLN A 91 13.78 3.19 16.82
C GLN A 91 12.98 3.00 18.11
N CYS A 92 11.71 2.58 18.03
CA CYS A 92 10.91 2.25 19.22
C CYS A 92 11.58 1.15 20.06
N LYS A 93 12.17 0.15 19.39
CA LYS A 93 12.90 -0.94 20.03
C LYS A 93 14.23 -0.47 20.61
N ASP A 94 15.06 0.18 19.81
CA ASP A 94 16.46 0.40 20.15
C ASP A 94 16.68 1.59 21.09
N LEU A 95 15.83 2.62 21.01
CA LEU A 95 15.91 3.79 21.91
C LEU A 95 15.17 3.56 23.23
N TYR A 96 14.07 2.81 23.20
CA TYR A 96 13.11 2.74 24.32
C TYR A 96 12.79 1.33 24.82
N ASN A 97 13.33 0.28 24.17
CA ASN A 97 13.04 -1.11 24.48
C ASN A 97 11.53 -1.43 24.53
N ILE A 98 10.75 -0.77 23.67
CA ILE A 98 9.30 -0.97 23.60
C ILE A 98 9.03 -2.28 22.86
N GLU A 99 8.49 -3.26 23.58
CA GLU A 99 7.92 -4.50 23.01
C GLU A 99 8.79 -5.13 21.91
N SER A 100 10.08 -5.34 22.18
CA SER A 100 11.09 -5.67 21.17
C SER A 100 10.67 -6.82 20.24
N GLY A 101 10.09 -7.90 20.79
CA GLY A 101 9.60 -9.02 19.99
C GLY A 101 8.39 -8.69 19.11
N LEU A 102 7.52 -7.76 19.52
CA LEU A 102 6.43 -7.27 18.67
C LEU A 102 6.95 -6.31 17.59
N CYS A 103 7.91 -5.44 17.94
CA CYS A 103 8.58 -4.58 16.97
C CYS A 103 9.23 -5.41 15.87
N ASP A 104 9.96 -6.48 16.21
CA ASP A 104 10.59 -7.38 15.22
C ASP A 104 9.53 -8.05 14.31
N GLN A 105 8.42 -8.55 14.88
CA GLN A 105 7.32 -9.12 14.09
C GLN A 105 6.66 -8.10 13.16
N LEU A 106 6.57 -6.85 13.59
CA LEU A 106 6.01 -5.77 12.77
C LEU A 106 6.98 -5.33 11.68
N VAL A 107 8.28 -5.30 11.96
CA VAL A 107 9.33 -5.07 10.95
C VAL A 107 9.24 -6.14 9.86
N ASP A 108 9.18 -7.42 10.23
CA ASP A 108 8.98 -8.53 9.27
C ASP A 108 7.68 -8.38 8.46
N SER A 109 6.62 -7.90 9.11
CA SER A 109 5.34 -7.67 8.46
C SER A 109 5.41 -6.53 7.44
N TYR A 110 6.07 -5.42 7.77
CA TYR A 110 6.25 -4.29 6.87
C TYR A 110 7.25 -4.58 5.75
N ASP A 111 8.31 -5.37 6.00
CA ASP A 111 9.19 -5.85 4.94
C ASP A 111 8.45 -6.74 3.94
N LYS A 112 7.57 -7.62 4.44
CA LYS A 112 6.67 -8.39 3.58
C LYS A 112 5.74 -7.48 2.78
N ILE A 113 5.18 -6.42 3.39
CA ILE A 113 4.34 -5.43 2.70
C ILE A 113 5.14 -4.72 1.60
N SER A 114 6.37 -4.27 1.85
CA SER A 114 7.26 -3.65 0.87
C SER A 114 7.47 -4.57 -0.34
N ARG A 115 7.77 -5.86 -0.11
CA ARG A 115 7.88 -6.87 -1.18
C ARG A 115 6.55 -7.07 -1.94
N GLN A 116 5.41 -7.05 -1.26
CA GLN A 116 4.11 -7.13 -1.91
C GLN A 116 3.80 -5.89 -2.77
N LEU A 117 4.17 -4.69 -2.31
CA LEU A 117 4.02 -3.45 -3.06
C LEU A 117 4.86 -3.47 -4.34
N PHE A 118 6.14 -3.88 -4.23
CA PHE A 118 7.01 -4.06 -5.39
C PHE A 118 6.41 -5.03 -6.42
N ASN A 119 5.95 -6.20 -5.96
CA ASN A 119 5.31 -7.18 -6.83
C ASN A 119 4.01 -6.66 -7.46
N LEU A 120 3.24 -5.85 -6.73
CA LEU A 120 2.01 -5.22 -7.23
C LEU A 120 2.32 -4.21 -8.35
N ALA A 121 3.35 -3.37 -8.16
CA ALA A 121 3.84 -2.45 -9.19
C ALA A 121 4.26 -3.20 -10.46
N GLU A 122 5.12 -4.20 -10.33
CA GLU A 122 5.61 -5.04 -11.44
C GLU A 122 4.47 -5.75 -12.19
N ALA A 123 3.52 -6.31 -11.45
CA ALA A 123 2.37 -6.99 -12.05
C ALA A 123 1.48 -6.01 -12.82
N TRP A 124 1.28 -4.80 -12.28
CA TRP A 124 0.48 -3.78 -12.94
C TRP A 124 1.15 -3.21 -14.19
N ASP A 125 2.47 -2.98 -14.15
CA ASP A 125 3.25 -2.56 -15.31
C ASP A 125 3.06 -3.54 -16.49
N LYS A 126 3.27 -4.84 -16.24
CA LYS A 126 3.10 -5.90 -17.23
C LYS A 126 1.66 -5.97 -17.76
N PHE A 127 0.67 -5.80 -16.90
CA PHE A 127 -0.74 -5.80 -17.29
C PHE A 127 -1.08 -4.63 -18.23
N THR A 128 -0.59 -3.43 -17.93
CA THR A 128 -0.82 -2.25 -18.77
C THR A 128 -0.09 -2.34 -20.12
N ASN A 129 1.12 -2.89 -20.15
CA ASN A 129 1.87 -3.06 -21.39
C ASN A 129 1.18 -4.08 -22.32
N ARG A 130 0.67 -5.20 -21.78
CA ARG A 130 -0.11 -6.18 -22.57
C ARG A 130 -1.34 -5.56 -23.25
N ARG A 131 -2.06 -4.67 -22.56
CA ARG A 131 -3.21 -3.97 -23.15
C ARG A 131 -2.83 -3.01 -24.28
N ARG A 132 -1.62 -2.42 -24.24
CA ARG A 132 -1.11 -1.53 -25.29
C ARG A 132 -0.65 -2.27 -26.54
N THR A 133 -0.15 -3.49 -26.41
CA THR A 133 0.40 -4.29 -27.52
C THR A 133 -0.63 -5.14 -28.25
N SER A 134 -1.85 -5.29 -27.71
CA SER A 134 -2.95 -5.97 -28.42
C SER A 134 -3.45 -5.12 -29.58
N PRO A 135 -3.67 -5.69 -30.79
CA PRO A 135 -4.25 -4.95 -31.91
C PRO A 135 -5.62 -4.38 -31.51
N PRO A 136 -6.04 -3.21 -32.02
CA PRO A 136 -7.41 -2.77 -31.86
C PRO A 136 -8.34 -3.87 -32.42
N SER A 137 -9.32 -4.29 -31.63
CA SER A 137 -10.37 -5.16 -32.11
C SER A 137 -11.11 -4.44 -33.24
N ASN A 138 -11.06 -5.00 -34.45
CA ASN A 138 -11.93 -4.58 -35.56
C ASN A 138 -13.38 -4.93 -35.18
N ASP A 139 -14.04 -4.05 -34.43
CA ASP A 139 -15.49 -4.04 -34.32
C ASP A 139 -16.00 -2.69 -34.81
N THR A 140 -16.16 -2.61 -36.12
CA THR A 140 -16.80 -1.49 -36.81
C THR A 140 -18.31 -1.67 -36.69
N ARG A 141 -18.95 -0.99 -35.73
CA ARG A 141 -20.40 -0.69 -35.80
C ARG A 141 -20.63 0.74 -35.35
N GLY A 142 -21.27 1.49 -36.24
CA GLY A 142 -21.35 2.95 -36.23
C GLY A 142 -22.42 3.54 -35.32
N ALA A 143 -22.39 4.88 -35.30
CA ALA A 143 -23.38 5.83 -34.76
C ALA A 143 -23.64 5.73 -33.25
N ASP A 144 -23.74 6.79 -32.47
CA ASP A 144 -24.25 8.12 -32.79
C ASP A 144 -23.73 9.11 -31.73
N GLU A 145 -23.47 10.35 -32.15
CA GLU A 145 -23.24 11.48 -31.25
C GLU A 145 -24.56 11.84 -30.55
N GLN A 146 -24.55 12.01 -29.21
CA GLN A 146 -25.22 13.14 -28.56
C GLN A 146 -24.99 13.20 -27.03
N ARG A 147 -24.33 14.31 -26.64
CA ARG A 147 -24.58 15.17 -25.46
C ARG A 147 -24.57 14.55 -24.05
N ILE A 148 -23.47 14.84 -23.34
CA ILE A 148 -23.49 15.03 -21.89
C ILE A 148 -23.11 16.49 -21.63
N THR A 149 -24.03 17.27 -21.06
CA THR A 149 -23.73 18.53 -20.38
C THR A 149 -24.40 18.52 -19.01
N THR A 150 -23.52 18.58 -18.00
CA THR A 150 -23.70 18.75 -16.54
C THR A 150 -24.02 17.50 -15.74
#